data_AF-A0AAP0PK69-F1
#
_entry.id   AF-A0AAP0PK69-F1
#
_cell.length_a   1.000
_cell.length_b   1.000
_cell.length_c   1.000
_cell.angle_alpha   90.00
_cell.angle_beta   90.00
_cell.angle_gamma   90.00
#
_symmetry.space_group_name_H-M   'P 1'
#
loop_
_entity.id
_entity.type
_entity.pdbx_description
1 polymer ?
#
loop_
_entity_poly.entity_id
_entity_poly.type
_entity_poly.pdbx_seq_one_letter_code
_entity_poly.pdbx_strand_id
1 'polypeptide(L)'
;MTTLGHPEKTDSLDESSSVSDVPPRIKFKRPDKTARHIMQILDKEAVEEVQEQREIPDIQPGYIVQLKVEVPENKRRLSTLKGIVIARRNAGLHTTFRMRRMVAGVGVESVFPLYSPNIKEMKVIDKRKVRRAKLYYLRDRMNALK
;
A
#
# COMPACT_ATOMS: atom_id res chain seq x y z
N MET A 1 76.80 25.48 -7.38
CA MET A 1 76.75 24.02 -7.28
C MET A 1 76.08 23.67 -5.95
N THR A 2 74.74 23.56 -5.88
CA THR A 2 73.89 22.33 -5.91
C THR A 2 74.28 21.35 -4.76
N THR A 3 73.42 20.89 -3.84
CA THR A 3 72.01 20.40 -3.88
C THR A 3 71.42 20.44 -2.43
N LEU A 4 70.17 20.91 -2.23
CA LEU A 4 68.96 20.14 -1.84
C LEU A 4 69.15 19.28 -0.56
N GLY A 5 68.46 19.43 0.56
CA GLY A 5 67.04 19.64 0.81
C GLY A 5 66.70 18.72 2.00
N HIS A 6 66.10 19.25 3.08
CA HIS A 6 65.78 18.46 4.28
C HIS A 6 64.69 17.42 3.98
N PRO A 7 64.83 16.15 4.38
CA PRO A 7 63.71 15.22 4.37
C PRO A 7 62.81 15.47 5.58
N GLU A 8 61.53 15.60 5.28
CA GLU A 8 60.41 15.77 6.21
C GLU A 8 60.34 14.61 7.21
N LYS A 9 59.93 14.95 8.45
CA LYS A 9 59.38 13.99 9.41
C LYS A 9 58.14 13.34 8.78
N THR A 10 58.23 12.05 8.48
CA THR A 10 57.07 11.17 8.42
C THR A 10 56.98 10.45 9.76
N ASP A 11 56.02 10.89 10.56
CA ASP A 11 55.65 10.28 11.82
C ASP A 11 55.17 8.84 11.60
N SER A 12 55.66 7.97 12.50
CA SER A 12 54.97 6.82 13.09
C SER A 12 54.24 5.82 12.17
N LEU A 13 54.82 4.63 12.14
CA LEU A 13 54.09 3.35 12.15
C LEU A 13 52.90 3.40 13.12
N ASP A 14 51.71 3.05 12.61
CA ASP A 14 50.50 2.48 13.23
C ASP A 14 49.31 2.99 12.36
N GLU A 15 48.50 2.19 11.67
CA GLU A 15 47.79 1.02 12.12
C GLU A 15 47.63 0.00 10.99
N SER A 16 47.85 -1.27 11.33
CA SER A 16 47.36 -2.42 10.60
C SER A 16 45.83 -2.40 10.53
N SER A 17 45.26 -1.76 9.51
CA SER A 17 43.89 -2.08 9.08
C SER A 17 43.92 -3.40 8.32
N SER A 18 44.09 -4.49 9.08
CA SER A 18 43.74 -5.82 8.63
C SER A 18 42.24 -5.81 8.31
N VAL A 19 41.90 -5.49 7.07
CA VAL A 19 40.58 -5.79 6.50
C VAL A 19 40.51 -7.30 6.56
N SER A 20 39.90 -7.81 7.63
CA SER A 20 39.71 -9.22 7.85
C SER A 20 39.04 -9.80 6.61
N ASP A 21 39.81 -10.59 5.85
CA ASP A 21 39.41 -11.33 4.64
C ASP A 21 38.45 -12.50 4.98
N VAL A 22 37.72 -12.35 6.08
CA VAL A 22 36.78 -13.33 6.59
C VAL A 22 35.45 -13.05 5.91
N PRO A 23 34.95 -13.95 5.04
CA PRO A 23 33.65 -13.76 4.42
C PRO A 23 32.60 -13.59 5.54
N PRO A 24 31.68 -12.62 5.40
CA PRO A 24 30.71 -12.36 6.44
C PRO A 24 29.94 -13.64 6.73
N ARG A 25 29.93 -14.06 8.00
CA ARG A 25 29.21 -15.26 8.44
C ARG A 25 27.74 -15.14 8.05
N ILE A 26 27.31 -15.92 7.06
CA ILE A 26 25.91 -15.95 6.62
C ILE A 26 25.09 -16.56 7.76
N LYS A 27 24.32 -15.72 8.44
CA LYS A 27 23.36 -16.17 9.46
C LYS A 27 22.13 -16.70 8.75
N PHE A 28 22.08 -18.01 8.51
CA PHE A 28 20.87 -18.66 8.03
C PHE A 28 19.76 -18.52 9.07
N LYS A 29 18.73 -17.73 8.74
CA LYS A 29 17.50 -17.71 9.52
C LYS A 29 16.75 -19.03 9.29
N ARG A 30 15.87 -19.38 10.22
CA ARG A 30 14.93 -20.50 10.03
C ARG A 30 14.16 -20.31 8.71
N PRO A 31 13.92 -21.40 7.94
CA PRO A 31 13.27 -21.32 6.64
C PRO A 31 11.93 -20.58 6.70
N ASP A 32 11.12 -20.80 7.75
CA ASP A 32 9.83 -20.12 7.93
C ASP A 32 9.94 -18.59 8.00
N LYS A 33 11.00 -18.09 8.66
CA LYS A 33 11.24 -16.65 8.79
C LYS A 33 11.66 -16.05 7.45
N THR A 34 12.49 -16.78 6.70
CA THR A 34 12.93 -16.39 5.36
C THR A 34 11.76 -16.40 4.39
N ALA A 35 10.94 -17.45 4.40
CA ALA A 35 9.74 -17.56 3.56
C ALA A 35 8.74 -16.42 3.85
N ARG A 36 8.46 -16.13 5.13
CA ARG A 36 7.61 -15.00 5.51
C ARG A 36 8.18 -13.67 5.01
N HIS A 37 9.50 -13.48 5.11
CA HIS A 37 10.15 -12.26 4.65
C HIS A 37 10.05 -12.11 3.12
N ILE A 38 10.29 -13.19 2.38
CA ILE A 38 10.13 -13.22 0.92
C ILE A 38 8.69 -12.85 0.54
N MET A 39 7.68 -13.43 1.19
CA MET A 39 6.27 -13.09 0.91
C MET A 39 5.95 -11.62 1.17
N GLN A 40 6.56 -11.01 2.20
CA GLN A 40 6.40 -9.58 2.46
C GLN A 40 7.05 -8.71 1.38
N ILE A 41 8.19 -9.16 0.83
CA ILE A 41 8.87 -8.48 -0.27
C ILE A 41 8.01 -8.53 -1.53
N LEU A 42 7.55 -9.73 -1.91
CA LEU A 42 6.70 -9.92 -3.09
C LEU A 42 5.41 -9.09 -3.03
N ASP A 43 4.78 -9.04 -1.86
CA ASP A 43 3.56 -8.25 -1.65
C ASP A 43 3.82 -6.74 -1.77
N LYS A 44 4.98 -6.27 -1.31
CA LYS A 44 5.39 -4.87 -1.44
C LYS A 44 5.69 -4.51 -2.89
N GLU A 45 6.47 -5.33 -3.58
CA GLU A 45 6.83 -5.15 -5.01
C GLU A 45 5.57 -5.07 -5.89
N ALA A 46 4.62 -5.99 -5.69
CA ALA A 46 3.37 -5.99 -6.44
C ALA A 46 2.50 -4.75 -6.17
N VAL A 47 2.52 -4.20 -4.95
CA VAL A 47 1.79 -2.97 -4.64
C VAL A 47 2.45 -1.76 -5.31
N GLU A 48 3.78 -1.68 -5.31
CA GLU A 48 4.54 -0.61 -5.95
C GLU A 48 4.29 -0.59 -7.47
N GLU A 49 4.32 -1.75 -8.14
CA GLU A 49 4.02 -1.87 -9.56
C GLU A 49 2.63 -1.33 -9.92
N VAL A 50 1.60 -1.62 -9.11
CA VAL A 50 0.24 -1.11 -9.36
C VAL A 50 0.14 0.39 -9.07
N GLN A 51 0.86 0.90 -8.08
CA GLN A 51 0.87 2.33 -7.75
C GLN A 51 1.55 3.18 -8.84
N GLU A 52 2.57 2.64 -9.51
CA GLU A 52 3.20 3.30 -10.67
C GLU A 52 2.24 3.43 -11.86
N GLN A 53 1.38 2.43 -12.07
CA GLN A 53 0.42 2.42 -13.18
C GLN A 53 -0.80 3.33 -12.93
N ARG A 54 -1.23 3.50 -11.67
CA ARG A 54 -2.43 4.26 -11.32
C ARG A 54 -2.28 4.98 -9.99
N GLU A 55 -2.65 6.25 -9.97
CA GLU A 55 -2.84 6.98 -8.71
C GLU A 55 -4.03 6.40 -7.93
N ILE A 56 -3.77 5.97 -6.69
CA ILE A 56 -4.78 5.41 -5.79
C ILE A 56 -4.93 6.33 -4.59
N PRO A 57 -6.10 6.97 -4.38
CA PRO A 57 -6.29 7.85 -3.24
C PRO A 57 -6.33 7.06 -1.92
N ASP A 58 -5.88 7.68 -0.83
CA ASP A 58 -6.04 7.09 0.50
C ASP A 58 -7.51 7.11 0.93
N ILE A 59 -8.13 5.93 0.90
CA ILE A 59 -9.52 5.76 1.29
C ILE A 59 -9.64 5.33 2.75
N GLN A 60 -10.47 6.03 3.51
CA GLN A 60 -10.73 5.71 4.91
C GLN A 60 -12.21 5.43 5.15
N PRO A 61 -12.55 4.63 6.17
CA PRO A 61 -13.93 4.49 6.61
C PRO A 61 -14.57 5.86 6.89
N GLY A 62 -15.78 6.08 6.40
CA GLY A 62 -16.49 7.36 6.48
C GLY A 62 -16.39 8.21 5.22
N TYR A 63 -15.53 7.86 4.27
CA TYR A 63 -15.42 8.60 3.00
C TYR A 63 -16.53 8.17 2.04
N ILE A 64 -17.05 9.12 1.27
CA ILE A 64 -17.96 8.86 0.15
C ILE A 64 -17.13 8.84 -1.13
N VAL A 65 -17.13 7.69 -1.79
CA VAL A 65 -16.30 7.41 -2.96
C VAL A 65 -17.20 7.15 -4.16
N GLN A 66 -16.77 7.64 -5.32
CA GLN A 66 -17.30 7.28 -6.62
C GLN A 66 -16.28 6.44 -7.37
N LEU A 67 -16.72 5.27 -7.83
CA LEU A 67 -15.95 4.31 -8.58
C LEU A 67 -16.50 4.21 -10.00
N LYS A 68 -15.61 4.14 -10.99
CA LYS A 68 -15.94 3.62 -12.32
C LYS A 68 -15.33 2.23 -12.46
N VAL A 69 -16.19 1.23 -12.58
CA VAL A 69 -15.81 -0.19 -12.64
C VAL A 69 -16.14 -0.73 -14.02
N GLU A 70 -15.16 -1.39 -14.63
CA GLU A 70 -15.36 -2.22 -15.82
C GLU A 70 -15.92 -3.58 -15.39
N VAL A 71 -17.08 -3.94 -15.94
CA VAL A 71 -17.73 -5.22 -15.64
C VAL A 71 -17.50 -6.14 -16.85
N PRO A 72 -16.89 -7.33 -16.70
CA PRO A 72 -16.54 -8.20 -17.83
C PRO A 72 -17.71 -8.56 -18.75
N GLU A 73 -18.91 -8.71 -18.20
CA GLU A 73 -20.15 -9.02 -18.94
C GLU A 73 -20.62 -7.84 -19.80
N ASN A 74 -20.33 -6.61 -19.39
CA ASN A 74 -20.81 -5.38 -20.02
C ASN A 74 -19.63 -4.51 -20.49
N LYS A 75 -18.82 -5.03 -21.43
CA LYS A 75 -17.62 -4.36 -21.95
C LYS A 75 -17.89 -3.00 -22.61
N ARG A 76 -19.13 -2.71 -23.00
CA ARG A 76 -19.49 -1.46 -23.71
C ARG A 76 -19.57 -0.24 -22.79
N ARG A 77 -19.72 -0.40 -21.47
CA ARG A 77 -19.88 0.74 -20.54
C ARG A 77 -19.17 0.53 -19.21
N LEU A 78 -18.61 1.61 -18.69
CA LEU A 78 -18.14 1.66 -17.31
C LEU A 78 -19.32 1.87 -16.37
N SER A 79 -19.44 1.03 -15.35
CA SER A 79 -20.46 1.15 -14.32
C SER A 79 -20.00 2.13 -13.26
N THR A 80 -20.79 3.18 -13.05
CA THR A 80 -20.51 4.17 -12.00
C THR A 80 -21.21 3.78 -10.70
N LEU A 81 -20.46 3.65 -9.61
CA LEU A 81 -20.97 3.31 -8.29
C LEU A 81 -20.57 4.40 -7.31
N LYS A 82 -21.51 4.90 -6.52
CA LYS A 82 -21.26 5.87 -5.45
C LYS A 82 -21.78 5.32 -4.13
N GLY A 83 -20.99 5.45 -3.07
CA GLY A 83 -21.36 4.98 -1.74
C GLY A 83 -20.36 5.36 -0.66
N ILE A 84 -20.73 5.07 0.59
CA ILE A 84 -19.88 5.30 1.76
C ILE A 84 -18.98 4.08 2.00
N VAL A 85 -17.71 4.32 2.26
CA VAL A 85 -16.78 3.29 2.72
C VAL A 85 -17.06 2.98 4.18
N ILE A 86 -17.49 1.76 4.47
CA ILE A 86 -17.85 1.32 5.82
C ILE A 86 -16.70 0.58 6.52
N ALA A 87 -15.80 -0.03 5.76
CA ALA A 87 -14.66 -0.74 6.31
C ALA A 87 -13.55 -0.83 5.27
N ARG A 88 -12.30 -0.86 5.74
CA ARG A 88 -11.11 -1.17 4.95
C ARG A 88 -10.34 -2.29 5.65
N ARG A 89 -9.86 -3.25 4.88
CA ARG A 89 -8.98 -4.33 5.32
C ARG A 89 -7.67 -4.20 4.56
N ASN A 90 -6.60 -3.87 5.27
CA ASN A 90 -5.26 -3.80 4.71
C ASN A 90 -4.66 -5.20 4.73
N ALA A 91 -4.32 -5.71 3.55
CA ALA A 91 -3.77 -7.04 3.35
C ALA A 91 -2.91 -7.05 2.08
N GLY A 92 -1.95 -6.12 2.02
CA GLY A 92 -1.04 -6.05 0.87
C GLY A 92 -1.75 -5.69 -0.43
N LEU A 93 -1.41 -6.41 -1.49
CA LEU A 93 -2.07 -6.39 -2.79
C LEU A 93 -3.57 -6.74 -2.69
N HIS A 94 -3.96 -7.56 -1.71
CA HIS A 94 -5.37 -7.92 -1.46
C HIS A 94 -6.08 -6.96 -0.50
N THR A 95 -5.55 -5.75 -0.34
CA THR A 95 -6.25 -4.69 0.41
C THR A 95 -7.62 -4.45 -0.22
N THR A 96 -8.66 -4.55 0.61
CA THR A 96 -10.06 -4.43 0.18
C THR A 96 -10.77 -3.35 0.98
N PHE A 97 -11.77 -2.75 0.37
CA PHE A 97 -12.68 -1.84 1.06
C PHE A 97 -14.12 -2.24 0.77
N ARG A 98 -14.99 -1.99 1.75
CA ARG A 98 -16.40 -2.30 1.67
C ARG A 98 -17.17 -1.00 1.54
N MET A 99 -17.93 -0.89 0.46
CA MET A 99 -18.78 0.25 0.15
C MET A 99 -20.24 -0.11 0.40
N ARG A 100 -21.01 0.82 0.99
CA ARG A 100 -22.45 0.70 1.19
C ARG A 100 -23.16 1.82 0.43
N ARG A 101 -24.24 1.47 -0.28
CA ARG A 101 -25.14 2.42 -0.95
C ARG A 101 -26.59 1.96 -0.86
N MET A 102 -27.53 2.90 -0.89
CA MET A 102 -28.95 2.58 -1.04
C MET A 102 -29.29 2.57 -2.53
N VAL A 103 -29.86 1.47 -3.02
CA VAL A 103 -30.33 1.34 -4.41
C VAL A 103 -31.78 0.90 -4.36
N ALA A 104 -32.68 1.71 -4.93
CA ALA A 104 -34.11 1.40 -4.98
C ALA A 104 -34.71 0.99 -3.60
N GLY A 105 -34.31 1.68 -2.53
CA GLY A 105 -34.77 1.40 -1.17
C GLY A 105 -34.07 0.25 -0.44
N VAL A 106 -33.19 -0.50 -1.12
CA VAL A 106 -32.45 -1.63 -0.52
C VAL A 106 -30.98 -1.24 -0.27
N GLY A 107 -30.48 -1.58 0.91
CA GLY A 107 -29.07 -1.35 1.28
C GLY A 107 -28.14 -2.37 0.66
N VAL A 108 -27.39 -1.98 -0.36
CA VAL A 108 -26.43 -2.83 -1.07
C VAL A 108 -25.02 -2.59 -0.51
N GLU A 109 -24.37 -3.66 -0.07
CA GLU A 109 -22.94 -3.67 0.27
C GLU A 109 -22.15 -4.35 -0.84
N SER A 110 -21.00 -3.78 -1.18
CA SER A 110 -20.08 -4.35 -2.17
C SER A 110 -18.64 -4.24 -1.67
N VAL A 111 -17.84 -5.27 -1.92
CA VAL A 111 -16.43 -5.32 -1.55
C VAL A 111 -15.59 -5.20 -2.80
N PHE A 112 -14.62 -4.29 -2.78
CA PHE A 112 -13.72 -4.03 -3.90
C PHE A 112 -12.26 -4.20 -3.46
N PRO A 113 -11.42 -4.90 -4.25
CA PRO A 113 -9.97 -4.84 -4.10
C PRO A 113 -9.48 -3.46 -4.54
N LEU A 114 -8.65 -2.82 -3.72
CA LEU A 114 -8.13 -1.46 -3.95
C LEU A 114 -7.30 -1.38 -5.24
N TYR A 115 -6.47 -2.40 -5.45
CA TYR A 115 -5.51 -2.54 -6.54
C TYR A 115 -6.07 -3.28 -7.75
N SER A 116 -7.40 -3.46 -7.86
CA SER A 116 -7.99 -4.18 -8.99
C SER A 116 -7.86 -3.39 -10.31
N PRO A 117 -7.46 -4.04 -11.42
CA PRO A 117 -7.42 -3.41 -12.75
C PRO A 117 -8.83 -3.13 -13.34
N ASN A 118 -9.86 -3.75 -12.76
CA ASN A 118 -11.25 -3.52 -13.15
C ASN A 118 -11.76 -2.17 -12.66
N ILE A 119 -11.10 -1.54 -11.68
CA ILE A 119 -11.41 -0.19 -11.25
C ILE A 119 -10.62 0.77 -12.14
N LYS A 120 -11.32 1.54 -12.99
CA LYS A 120 -10.66 2.50 -13.89
C LYS A 120 -10.44 3.84 -13.24
N GLU A 121 -11.37 4.28 -12.41
CA GLU A 121 -11.31 5.58 -11.77
C GLU A 121 -11.89 5.49 -10.36
N MET A 122 -11.21 6.12 -9.40
CA MET A 122 -11.64 6.24 -8.01
C MET A 122 -11.53 7.69 -7.57
N LYS A 123 -12.66 8.30 -7.21
CA LYS A 123 -12.74 9.69 -6.74
C LYS A 123 -13.35 9.76 -5.36
N VAL A 124 -12.69 10.46 -4.44
CA VAL A 124 -13.25 10.80 -3.13
C VAL A 124 -14.11 12.06 -3.31
N ILE A 125 -15.41 11.93 -3.08
CA ILE A 125 -16.36 13.04 -3.22
C ILE A 125 -16.42 13.84 -1.92
N ASP A 126 -16.54 13.14 -0.80
CA ASP A 126 -16.77 13.76 0.51
C ASP A 126 -16.10 12.92 1.62
N LYS A 127 -15.71 13.58 2.70
CA LYS A 127 -15.01 12.99 3.84
C LYS A 127 -15.83 13.24 5.10
N ARG A 128 -16.54 12.22 5.61
CA ARG A 128 -17.28 12.34 6.87
C ARG A 128 -16.42 11.94 8.06
N LYS A 129 -16.47 12.75 9.13
CA LYS A 129 -15.83 12.43 10.41
C LYS A 129 -16.59 11.28 11.08
N VAL A 130 -15.91 10.17 11.32
CA VAL A 130 -16.46 9.00 12.00
C VAL A 130 -15.59 8.62 13.18
N ARG A 131 -16.20 8.01 14.20
CA ARG A 131 -15.50 7.60 15.43
C ARG A 131 -15.07 6.12 15.42
N ARG A 132 -15.70 5.29 14.57
CA ARG A 132 -15.43 3.85 14.50
C ARG A 132 -14.65 3.52 13.23
N ALA A 133 -13.67 2.61 13.33
CA ALA A 133 -12.92 2.12 12.18
C ALA A 133 -13.77 1.23 11.24
N LYS A 134 -14.86 0.64 11.73
CA LYS A 134 -15.82 -0.13 10.94
C LYS A 134 -17.24 0.35 11.24
N LEU A 135 -17.94 0.80 10.21
CA LEU A 135 -19.25 1.44 10.30
C LEU A 135 -20.39 0.44 10.10
N TYR A 136 -20.28 -0.78 10.65
CA TYR A 136 -21.31 -1.80 10.50
C TYR A 136 -22.65 -1.41 11.13
N TYR A 137 -22.65 -0.47 12.07
CA TYR A 137 -23.88 0.12 12.61
C TYR A 137 -24.72 0.85 11.56
N LEU A 138 -24.18 1.17 10.38
CA LEU A 138 -24.95 1.76 9.27
C LEU A 138 -25.89 0.76 8.59
N ARG A 139 -25.85 -0.53 8.97
CA ARG A 139 -26.81 -1.55 8.52
C ARG A 139 -28.18 -1.34 9.15
N ASP A 140 -28.19 -1.03 10.44
CA ASP A 140 -29.41 -0.88 11.25
C ASP A 140 -29.96 0.55 11.19
N ARG A 141 -29.24 1.47 10.54
CA ARG A 141 -29.63 2.88 10.41
C ARG A 141 -30.27 3.09 9.04
N MET A 142 -31.52 3.55 9.05
CA MET A 142 -32.28 3.87 7.82
C MET A 142 -31.61 4.99 7.00
N ASN A 143 -30.99 5.95 7.67
CA ASN A 143 -30.31 7.08 7.04
C ASN A 143 -28.84 7.10 7.42
N ALA A 144 -27.97 6.67 6.50
CA ALA A 144 -26.52 6.79 6.65
C ALA A 144 -25.96 8.17 6.23
N LEU A 145 -26.82 9.05 5.67
CA LEU A 145 -26.39 10.20 4.86
C LEU A 145 -27.20 11.48 5.11
N LYS A 146 -27.66 11.75 6.33
CA LYS A 146 -27.75 13.16 6.78
C LYS A 146 -26.44 13.49 7.46
#